data_AF-A0A8H2ZU75-F1
#
_entry.id   AF-A0A8H2ZU75-F1
#
_cell.length_a   1.000
_cell.length_b   1.000
_cell.length_c   1.000
_cell.angle_alpha   90.00
_cell.angle_beta   90.00
_cell.angle_gamma   90.00
#
_symmetry.space_group_name_H-M   'P 1'
#
loop_
_entity.id
_entity.type
_entity.pdbx_description
1 polymer ?
#
loop_
_entity_poly.entity_id
_entity_poly.type
_entity_poly.pdbx_seq_one_letter_code
_entity_poly.pdbx_strand_id
1 'polypeptide(L)'
;MVFSIRFFTTLLVGVTASLASPTLVSRTGVTPLSAQEIASYEPYTLLARAAYCSPAKLRTWSCGTACNALPGMQEVVSEGNIAQSHWFVGYYPTLDTIVVGNQGTAPNEL
;
A
#
# COMPACT_ATOMS: atom_id res chain seq x y z
N MET A 1 -14.81 -72.34 19.34
CA MET A 1 -16.25 -72.20 19.02
C MET A 1 -16.42 -70.93 18.23
N VAL A 2 -16.86 -71.07 16.98
CA VAL A 2 -16.95 -70.02 15.96
C VAL A 2 -18.03 -69.01 16.33
N PHE A 3 -17.74 -67.71 16.24
CA PHE A 3 -18.79 -66.70 16.13
C PHE A 3 -18.58 -65.87 14.86
N SER A 4 -19.49 -66.13 13.93
CA SER A 4 -19.78 -65.38 12.71
C SER A 4 -20.17 -63.94 13.05
N ILE A 5 -19.79 -62.99 12.19
CA ILE A 5 -20.65 -61.86 11.76
C ILE A 5 -19.96 -61.20 10.55
N ARG A 6 -20.60 -61.30 9.38
CA ARG A 6 -20.31 -60.46 8.22
C ARG A 6 -21.15 -59.20 8.34
N PHE A 7 -20.52 -58.02 8.35
CA PHE A 7 -21.20 -56.74 8.16
C PHE A 7 -20.37 -55.82 7.26
N PHE A 8 -20.84 -55.72 6.01
CA PHE A 8 -20.98 -54.51 5.20
C PHE A 8 -20.38 -53.20 5.75
N THR A 9 -19.47 -52.57 5.02
CA THR A 9 -19.71 -51.27 4.34
C THR A 9 -18.42 -50.75 3.71
N THR A 10 -18.39 -50.70 2.38
CA THR A 10 -17.39 -49.99 1.58
C THR A 10 -17.57 -48.48 1.78
N LEU A 11 -16.63 -47.81 2.45
CA LEU A 11 -16.60 -46.36 2.55
C LEU A 11 -15.98 -45.77 1.27
N LEU A 12 -16.83 -45.42 0.31
CA LEU A 12 -16.42 -44.65 -0.88
C LEU A 12 -16.26 -43.18 -0.46
N VAL A 13 -15.06 -42.78 -0.04
CA VAL A 13 -14.74 -41.36 0.19
C VAL A 13 -14.59 -40.70 -1.18
N GLY A 14 -15.66 -40.05 -1.64
CA GLY A 14 -15.61 -39.18 -2.81
C GLY A 14 -14.75 -37.95 -2.50
N VAL A 15 -13.52 -37.94 -2.98
CA VAL A 15 -12.69 -36.73 -3.00
C VAL A 15 -13.25 -35.82 -4.08
N THR A 16 -14.15 -34.90 -3.71
CA THR A 16 -14.47 -33.77 -4.58
C THR A 16 -13.27 -32.84 -4.56
N ALA A 17 -12.39 -32.95 -5.56
CA ALA A 17 -11.35 -31.96 -5.80
C ALA A 17 -12.03 -30.62 -6.12
N SER A 18 -12.10 -29.72 -5.15
CA SER A 18 -12.52 -28.34 -5.37
C SER A 18 -11.47 -27.63 -6.22
N LEU A 19 -11.72 -27.49 -7.52
CA LEU A 19 -10.91 -26.70 -8.43
C LEU A 19 -11.20 -25.21 -8.18
N ALA A 20 -10.66 -24.67 -7.08
CA ALA A 20 -10.58 -23.22 -6.86
C ALA A 20 -9.42 -22.64 -7.69
N SER A 21 -9.46 -22.82 -9.01
CA SER A 21 -8.46 -22.26 -9.91
C SER A 21 -9.03 -20.98 -10.55
N PRO A 22 -8.47 -19.79 -10.24
CA PRO A 22 -8.89 -18.57 -10.91
C PRO A 22 -8.61 -18.68 -12.41
N THR A 23 -9.58 -18.31 -13.24
CA THR A 23 -9.39 -18.23 -14.69
C THR A 23 -8.43 -17.08 -14.99
N LEU A 24 -7.31 -17.37 -15.66
CA LEU A 24 -6.39 -16.34 -16.13
C LEU A 24 -7.09 -15.49 -17.19
N VAL A 25 -7.44 -14.25 -16.83
CA VAL A 25 -7.96 -13.26 -17.78
C VAL A 25 -6.76 -12.55 -18.39
N SER A 26 -6.68 -12.54 -19.71
CA SER A 26 -5.65 -11.76 -20.42
C SER A 26 -5.84 -10.27 -20.12
N ARG A 27 -4.76 -9.58 -19.71
CA ARG A 27 -4.81 -8.12 -19.53
C ARG A 27 -5.13 -7.47 -20.87
N THR A 28 -6.28 -6.80 -20.93
CA THR A 28 -6.76 -6.16 -22.15
C THR A 28 -5.98 -4.86 -22.38
N GLY A 29 -4.84 -4.96 -23.08
CA GLY A 29 -4.04 -3.82 -23.52
C GLY A 29 -3.39 -2.99 -22.40
N VAL A 30 -2.45 -2.12 -22.78
CA VAL A 30 -1.90 -1.07 -21.92
C VAL A 30 -1.99 0.25 -22.67
N THR A 31 -2.35 1.34 -21.98
CA THR A 31 -2.34 2.68 -22.57
C THR A 31 -1.03 3.35 -22.17
N PRO A 32 -0.13 3.65 -23.11
CA PRO A 32 1.09 4.38 -22.79
C PRO A 32 0.76 5.81 -22.37
N LEU A 33 1.41 6.29 -21.31
CA LEU A 33 1.31 7.68 -20.88
C LEU A 33 2.30 8.55 -21.64
N SER A 34 1.89 9.78 -21.94
CA SER A 34 2.77 10.82 -22.44
C SER A 34 3.76 11.28 -21.36
N ALA A 35 4.87 11.90 -21.77
CA ALA A 35 5.81 12.50 -20.83
C ALA A 35 5.18 13.59 -19.95
N GLN A 36 4.17 14.30 -20.48
CA GLN A 36 3.46 15.35 -19.76
C GLN A 36 2.53 14.77 -18.67
N GLU A 37 1.85 13.65 -18.95
CA GLU A 37 1.08 12.94 -17.92
C GLU A 37 1.98 12.39 -16.82
N ILE A 38 3.14 11.82 -17.17
CA ILE A 38 4.12 11.35 -16.18
C ILE A 38 4.60 12.50 -15.30
N ALA A 39 4.95 13.64 -15.90
CA ALA A 39 5.38 14.83 -15.16
C ALA A 39 4.26 15.36 -14.24
N SER A 40 2.99 15.27 -14.64
CA SER A 40 1.86 15.67 -13.80
C SER A 40 1.73 14.84 -12.51
N TYR A 41 2.32 13.65 -12.47
CA TYR A 41 2.31 12.79 -11.27
C TYR A 41 3.46 13.06 -10.30
N GLU A 42 4.48 13.80 -10.71
CA GLU A 42 5.67 14.07 -9.90
C GLU A 42 5.34 14.62 -8.50
N PRO A 43 4.48 15.64 -8.32
CA PRO A 43 4.19 16.19 -7.00
C PRO A 43 3.68 15.13 -6.00
N TYR A 44 2.83 14.18 -6.46
CA TYR A 44 2.30 13.13 -5.60
C TYR A 44 3.37 12.14 -5.16
N THR A 45 4.33 11.82 -6.04
CA THR A 45 5.47 10.96 -5.68
C THR A 45 6.40 11.64 -4.67
N LEU A 46 6.59 12.96 -4.80
CA LEU A 46 7.39 13.75 -3.85
C LEU A 46 6.69 13.85 -2.49
N LEU A 47 5.35 13.98 -2.47
CA LEU A 47 4.55 14.01 -1.24
C LEU A 47 4.60 12.65 -0.53
N ALA A 48 4.49 11.55 -1.29
CA ALA A 48 4.66 10.20 -0.75
C ALA A 48 6.06 9.99 -0.16
N ARG A 49 7.10 10.50 -0.82
CA ARG A 49 8.48 10.49 -0.29
C ARG A 49 8.59 11.28 1.01
N ALA A 50 7.93 12.42 1.13
CA ALA A 50 7.93 13.21 2.36
C ALA A 50 7.32 12.45 3.55
N ALA A 51 6.34 11.56 3.33
CA ALA A 51 5.73 10.77 4.39
C ALA A 51 6.70 9.84 5.15
N TYR A 52 7.87 9.55 4.59
CA TYR A 52 8.94 8.79 5.27
C TYR A 52 9.79 9.63 6.22
N CYS A 53 9.65 10.95 6.21
CA CYS A 53 10.36 11.83 7.13
C CYS A 53 9.87 11.67 8.57
N SER A 54 10.68 12.05 9.56
CA SER A 54 10.24 12.03 10.96
C SER A 54 9.12 13.07 11.18
N PRO A 55 8.13 12.77 12.04
CA PRO A 55 7.02 13.70 12.29
C PRO A 55 7.47 15.08 12.79
N ALA A 56 8.52 15.14 13.62
CA ALA A 56 9.07 16.43 14.07
C ALA A 56 9.56 17.32 12.92
N LYS A 57 10.18 16.71 11.89
CA LYS A 57 10.64 17.45 10.70
C LYS A 57 9.50 17.78 9.74
N LEU A 58 8.46 16.95 9.69
CA LEU A 58 7.27 17.20 8.87
C LEU A 58 6.47 18.42 9.36
N ARG A 59 6.22 18.54 10.67
CA ARG A 59 5.51 19.71 11.26
C ARG A 59 6.15 21.05 10.89
N THR A 60 7.46 21.07 10.68
CA THR A 60 8.23 22.28 10.31
C THR A 60 8.63 22.30 8.82
N TRP A 61 8.20 21.29 8.07
CA TRP A 61 8.54 21.05 6.67
C TRP A 61 10.04 21.19 6.35
N SER A 62 10.88 20.55 7.18
CA SER A 62 12.34 20.74 7.19
C SER A 62 13.14 19.46 6.89
N CYS A 63 12.55 18.45 6.23
CA CYS A 63 13.18 17.15 6.03
C CYS A 63 14.12 17.04 4.81
N GLY A 64 14.86 18.12 4.51
CA GLY A 64 15.87 18.14 3.45
C GLY A 64 15.27 17.98 2.06
N THR A 65 15.89 17.17 1.21
CA THR A 65 15.52 17.01 -0.21
C THR A 65 14.04 16.70 -0.43
N ALA A 66 13.40 15.96 0.48
CA ALA A 66 11.98 15.65 0.38
C ALA A 66 11.09 16.90 0.51
N CYS A 67 11.27 17.71 1.57
CA CYS A 67 10.53 18.97 1.75
C CYS A 67 10.95 20.06 0.77
N ASN A 68 12.25 20.15 0.45
CA ASN A 68 12.78 21.18 -0.44
C ASN A 68 12.23 21.08 -1.87
N ALA A 69 11.86 19.88 -2.30
CA ALA A 69 11.22 19.65 -3.60
C ALA A 69 9.75 20.09 -3.65
N LEU A 70 9.14 20.39 -2.49
CA LEU A 70 7.73 20.77 -2.34
C LEU A 70 7.63 22.01 -1.42
N PRO A 71 8.17 23.17 -1.83
CA PRO A 71 8.16 24.35 -0.98
C PRO A 71 6.73 24.86 -0.74
N GLY A 72 6.51 25.47 0.43
CA GLY A 72 5.26 26.18 0.73
C GLY A 72 4.13 25.32 1.32
N MET A 73 4.43 24.13 1.85
CA MET A 73 3.47 23.38 2.65
C MET A 73 3.05 24.18 3.89
N GLN A 74 1.77 24.15 4.24
CA GLN A 74 1.18 24.93 5.33
C GLN A 74 0.37 24.03 6.28
N GLU A 75 0.22 24.49 7.53
CA GLU A 75 -0.64 23.86 8.54
C GLU A 75 -0.38 22.35 8.71
N VAL A 76 0.90 21.95 8.76
CA VAL A 76 1.27 20.53 8.79
C VAL A 76 1.15 19.95 10.19
N VAL A 77 0.30 18.94 10.34
CA VAL A 77 0.20 18.08 11.52
C VAL A 77 0.72 16.70 11.14
N SER A 78 1.50 16.06 12.01
CA SER A 78 2.05 14.73 11.72
C SER A 78 2.34 13.95 13.00
N GLU A 79 2.17 12.63 13.00
CA GLU A 79 2.51 11.74 14.11
C GLU A 79 3.22 10.47 13.62
N GLY A 80 3.70 9.66 14.57
CA GLY A 80 4.36 8.37 14.31
C GLY A 80 5.70 8.22 15.04
N ASN A 81 6.25 7.01 15.02
CA ASN A 81 7.54 6.66 15.62
C ASN A 81 8.03 5.30 15.06
N ILE A 82 9.06 4.71 15.66
CA ILE A 82 9.62 3.41 15.21
C ILE A 82 8.65 2.22 15.28
N ALA A 83 7.57 2.32 16.06
CA ALA A 83 6.54 1.28 16.22
C ALA A 83 5.21 1.66 15.54
N GLN A 84 5.10 2.88 15.02
CA GLN A 84 3.88 3.43 14.42
C GLN A 84 4.22 4.17 13.13
N SER A 85 3.66 3.72 12.01
CA SER A 85 3.87 4.37 10.72
C SER A 85 3.63 5.87 10.79
N HIS A 86 4.57 6.63 10.22
CA HIS A 86 4.46 8.07 10.17
C HIS A 86 3.31 8.49 9.25
N TRP A 87 2.64 9.57 9.61
CA TRP A 87 1.66 10.21 8.73
C TRP A 87 1.68 11.72 8.91
N PHE A 88 1.18 12.43 7.91
CA PHE A 88 0.93 13.86 8.01
C PHE A 88 -0.34 14.29 7.27
N VAL A 89 -0.90 15.40 7.73
CA VAL A 89 -1.96 16.15 7.06
C VAL A 89 -1.48 17.59 6.93
N GLY A 90 -1.67 18.21 5.77
CA GLY A 90 -1.37 19.63 5.59
C GLY A 90 -1.96 20.19 4.30
N TYR A 91 -1.97 21.50 4.17
CA TYR A 91 -2.41 22.19 2.95
C TYR A 91 -1.22 22.42 2.01
N TYR A 92 -1.37 22.03 0.74
CA TYR A 92 -0.38 22.30 -0.30
C TYR A 92 -0.94 23.28 -1.35
N PRO A 93 -0.56 24.58 -1.27
CA PRO A 93 -1.12 25.62 -2.12
C PRO A 93 -0.92 25.39 -3.62
N THR A 94 0.19 24.78 -4.03
CA THR A 94 0.50 24.52 -5.45
C THR A 94 -0.53 23.59 -6.12
N LEU A 95 -1.15 22.70 -5.35
CA LEU A 95 -2.23 21.81 -5.82
C LEU A 95 -3.61 22.22 -5.32
N ASP A 96 -3.72 23.31 -4.56
CA ASP A 96 -4.96 23.75 -3.89
C ASP A 96 -5.67 22.60 -3.15
N THR A 97 -4.91 21.81 -2.40
CA THR A 97 -5.40 20.53 -1.85
C THR A 97 -4.88 20.27 -0.43
N ILE A 98 -5.74 19.70 0.41
CA ILE A 98 -5.33 19.07 1.67
C ILE A 98 -4.76 17.69 1.37
N VAL A 99 -3.49 17.47 1.71
CA VAL A 99 -2.78 16.22 1.48
C VAL A 99 -2.74 15.39 2.74
N VAL A 100 -3.08 14.12 2.63
CA VAL A 100 -2.85 13.10 3.67
C VAL A 100 -1.78 12.15 3.17
N GLY A 101 -0.60 12.17 3.79
CA GLY A 101 0.52 11.29 3.47
C GLY A 101 0.71 10.24 4.56
N ASN A 102 0.82 8.97 4.17
CA ASN A 102 1.10 7.86 5.08
C ASN A 102 2.40 7.17 4.65
N GLN A 103 3.25 6.85 5.63
CA GLN A 103 4.45 6.05 5.44
C GLN A 103 4.05 4.60 5.13
N GLY A 104 4.62 4.02 4.07
CA GLY A 104 4.55 2.58 3.84
C GLY A 104 5.62 1.81 4.64
N THR A 105 5.49 0.49 4.73
CA THR A 105 6.54 -0.37 5.32
C THR A 105 7.86 -0.16 4.58
N ALA A 106 8.94 0.12 5.30
CA ALA A 106 10.26 0.26 4.69
C ALA A 106 10.85 -1.14 4.39
N PRO A 107 11.60 -1.35 3.29
CA PRO A 107 12.11 -2.67 2.91
C PRO A 107 13.02 -3.34 3.96
N ASN A 108 13.60 -2.55 4.87
CA ASN A 108 14.44 -3.00 5.98
C ASN A 108 13.64 -3.37 7.25
N GLU A 109 12.32 -3.32 7.19
CA GLU A 109 11.39 -3.72 8.27
C GLU A 109 10.59 -4.99 7.92
N LEU A 110 11.05 -5.75 6.91
CA LEU A 110 10.58 -7.10 6.54
C LEU A 110 11.54 -8.16 7.08
#